data_AF-A0A258IG81-F1
#
_entry.id   AF-A0A258IG81-F1
#
_cell.length_a   1.000
_cell.length_b   1.000
_cell.length_c   1.000
_cell.angle_alpha   90.00
_cell.angle_beta   90.00
_cell.angle_gamma   90.00
#
_symmetry.space_group_name_H-M   'P 1'
#
loop_
_entity.id
_entity.type
_entity.pdbx_description
1 polymer ?
#
loop_
_entity_poly.entity_id
_entity_poly.type
_entity_poly.pdbx_seq_one_letter_code
_entity_poly.pdbx_strand_id
1 'polypeptide(L)'
;MTAGDRFIQSAPLKARFRDAHERRAYQRALEVARRIVDDPSLLEKGRAFLDRFVKDDPRQRRGYALWIETLRLEPEQVVRLLIADDEQGAFLRETAPVFTTISPDMARQLTSRSA
;
A
#
# COMPACT_ATOMS: atom_id res chain seq x y z
N MET A 1 17.51 4.86 10.38
CA MET A 1 16.70 3.72 9.93
C MET A 1 15.45 3.69 10.78
N THR A 2 14.28 3.85 10.19
CA THR A 2 13.00 3.97 10.93
C THR A 2 12.46 2.61 11.38
N ALA A 3 11.30 2.59 12.06
CA ALA A 3 10.63 1.33 12.41
C ALA A 3 10.09 0.65 11.14
N GLY A 4 9.50 1.43 10.24
CA GLY A 4 9.06 0.99 8.92
C GLY A 4 10.18 0.41 8.08
N ASP A 5 11.37 1.04 8.06
CA ASP A 5 12.53 0.48 7.35
C ASP A 5 12.88 -0.92 7.85
N ARG A 6 12.98 -1.09 9.18
CA ARG A 6 13.31 -2.37 9.81
C ARG A 6 12.23 -3.42 9.52
N PHE A 7 10.96 -3.02 9.59
CA PHE A 7 9.84 -3.91 9.31
C PHE A 7 9.92 -4.45 7.88
N ILE A 8 10.08 -3.57 6.89
CA ILE A 8 10.14 -3.94 5.48
C ILE A 8 11.36 -4.82 5.18
N GLN A 9 12.53 -4.54 5.78
CA GLN A 9 13.72 -5.39 5.63
C GLN A 9 13.52 -6.81 6.18
N SER A 10 12.69 -6.98 7.21
CA SER A 10 12.40 -8.28 7.83
C SER A 10 11.28 -9.07 7.15
N ALA A 11 10.53 -8.45 6.23
CA ALA A 11 9.37 -9.07 5.59
C ALA A 11 9.75 -9.84 4.32
N PRO A 12 9.02 -10.93 3.97
CA PRO A 12 9.21 -11.60 2.69
C PRO A 12 8.71 -10.72 1.55
N LEU A 13 9.62 -10.13 0.78
CA LEU A 13 9.28 -9.22 -0.32
C LEU A 13 9.11 -9.97 -1.65
N LYS A 14 8.20 -9.47 -2.48
CA LYS A 14 8.00 -9.92 -3.85
C LYS A 14 9.28 -9.72 -4.66
N ALA A 15 9.75 -10.80 -5.29
CA ALA A 15 10.97 -10.79 -6.10
C ALA A 15 10.72 -10.78 -7.62
N ARG A 16 9.54 -11.26 -8.06
CA ARG A 16 9.19 -11.37 -9.48
C ARG A 16 8.02 -10.46 -9.83
N PHE A 17 8.15 -9.75 -10.95
CA PHE A 17 7.16 -8.81 -11.47
C PHE A 17 6.85 -9.17 -12.91
N ARG A 18 5.58 -9.13 -13.30
CA ARG A 18 5.11 -9.38 -14.67
C ARG A 18 5.59 -8.27 -15.62
N ASP A 19 5.55 -7.03 -15.15
CA ASP A 19 5.94 -5.87 -15.95
C ASP A 19 6.48 -4.72 -15.09
N ALA A 20 6.89 -3.64 -15.77
CA ALA A 20 7.40 -2.44 -15.11
C ALA A 20 6.31 -1.69 -14.32
N HIS A 21 5.04 -1.80 -14.71
CA HIS A 21 3.93 -1.16 -14.01
C HIS A 21 3.70 -1.83 -12.65
N GLU A 22 3.67 -3.16 -12.59
CA GLU A 22 3.56 -3.93 -11.36
C GLU A 22 4.74 -3.65 -10.43
N ARG A 23 5.97 -3.60 -10.95
CA ARG A 23 7.15 -3.23 -10.15
C ARG A 23 7.01 -1.85 -9.51
N ARG A 24 6.59 -0.85 -10.29
CA ARG A 24 6.40 0.53 -9.80
C ARG A 24 5.29 0.61 -8.75
N ALA A 25 4.16 -0.07 -8.98
CA ALA A 25 3.07 -0.13 -8.01
C ALA A 25 3.54 -0.77 -6.70
N TYR A 26 4.31 -1.86 -6.78
CA TYR A 26 4.89 -2.52 -5.62
C TYR A 26 5.86 -1.61 -4.84
N GLN A 27 6.72 -0.86 -5.54
CA GLN A 27 7.65 0.08 -4.89
C GLN A 27 6.95 1.22 -4.17
N ARG A 28 5.87 1.76 -4.77
CA ARG A 28 5.01 2.74 -4.11
C ARG A 28 4.35 2.12 -2.87
N ALA A 29 3.87 0.89 -2.97
CA ALA A 29 3.29 0.17 -1.85
C ALA A 29 4.30 -0.04 -0.71
N LEU A 30 5.58 -0.36 -1.01
CA LEU A 30 6.63 -0.44 0.00
C LEU A 30 6.86 0.91 0.70
N GLU A 31 6.86 2.01 -0.04
CA GLU A 31 7.03 3.34 0.55
C GLU A 31 5.84 3.73 1.45
N VAL A 32 4.61 3.47 0.99
CA VAL A 32 3.41 3.66 1.82
C VAL A 32 3.47 2.78 3.06
N ALA A 33 3.88 1.52 2.92
CA ALA A 33 3.98 0.57 4.01
C ALA A 33 4.98 1.02 5.08
N ARG A 34 6.17 1.51 4.70
CA ARG A 34 7.12 2.09 5.68
C ARG A 34 6.46 3.19 6.49
N ARG A 35 5.78 4.11 5.81
CA ARG A 35 5.13 5.26 6.44
C ARG A 35 3.95 4.85 7.34
N ILE A 36 3.20 3.81 6.99
CA ILE A 36 2.12 3.29 7.85
C ILE A 36 2.68 2.75 9.17
N VAL A 37 3.81 2.03 9.13
CA VAL A 37 4.46 1.55 10.36
C VAL A 37 5.00 2.72 11.18
N ASP A 38 5.61 3.72 10.53
CA ASP A 38 6.15 4.89 11.21
C ASP A 38 5.07 5.86 11.73
N ASP A 39 3.92 5.93 11.06
CA ASP A 39 2.76 6.76 11.40
C ASP A 39 1.45 5.98 11.15
N PRO A 40 0.95 5.23 12.15
CA PRO A 40 -0.31 4.49 12.04
C PRO A 40 -1.55 5.37 11.78
N SER A 41 -1.49 6.68 12.05
CA SER A 41 -2.62 7.60 11.80
C SER A 41 -2.97 7.70 10.30
N LEU A 42 -2.06 7.27 9.41
CA LEU A 42 -2.33 7.17 7.98
C LEU A 42 -3.44 6.19 7.64
N LEU A 43 -3.70 5.18 8.47
CA LEU A 43 -4.82 4.25 8.24
C LEU A 43 -6.17 4.96 8.32
N GLU A 44 -6.34 5.88 9.26
CA GLU A 44 -7.54 6.71 9.37
C GLU A 44 -7.69 7.65 8.16
N LYS A 45 -6.59 8.17 7.61
CA LYS A 45 -6.64 8.93 6.34
C LYS A 45 -7.10 8.05 5.18
N GLY A 46 -6.59 6.82 5.10
CA GLY A 46 -7.03 5.84 4.11
C GLY A 46 -8.53 5.53 4.22
N ARG A 47 -9.02 5.36 5.45
CA ARG A 47 -10.44 5.16 5.74
C ARG A 47 -11.28 6.37 5.31
N ALA A 48 -10.89 7.57 5.70
CA ALA A 48 -11.58 8.80 5.33
C ALA A 48 -11.63 9.00 3.81
N PHE A 49 -10.57 8.62 3.08
CA PHE A 49 -10.57 8.63 1.62
C PHE A 49 -11.63 7.66 1.05
N LEU A 50 -11.67 6.41 1.52
CA LEU A 50 -12.65 5.42 1.06
C LEU A 50 -14.09 5.88 1.31
N ASP A 51 -14.36 6.37 2.51
CA ASP A 51 -15.69 6.84 2.91
C ASP A 51 -16.15 8.02 2.04
N ARG A 52 -15.22 8.92 1.68
CA ARG A 52 -15.53 10.12 0.90
C ARG A 52 -15.67 9.86 -0.60
N PHE A 53 -14.85 8.98 -1.18
CA PHE A 53 -14.70 8.89 -2.63
C PHE A 53 -15.10 7.54 -3.22
N VAL A 54 -15.21 6.48 -2.41
CA VAL A 54 -15.34 5.11 -2.90
C VAL A 54 -16.62 4.44 -2.44
N LYS A 55 -17.08 4.75 -1.22
CA LYS A 55 -18.22 4.10 -0.55
C LYS A 55 -19.46 3.94 -1.43
N ASP A 56 -19.81 4.98 -2.18
CA ASP A 56 -21.03 5.03 -2.98
C ASP A 56 -20.83 4.62 -4.45
N ASP A 57 -19.61 4.24 -4.87
CA ASP A 57 -19.33 3.77 -6.23
C ASP A 57 -19.59 2.25 -6.36
N PRO A 58 -20.62 1.82 -7.12
CA PRO A 58 -20.93 0.40 -7.28
C PRO A 58 -19.79 -0.41 -7.92
N ARG A 59 -18.97 0.23 -8.77
CA ARG A 59 -17.84 -0.42 -9.45
C ARG A 59 -16.70 -0.75 -8.48
N GLN A 60 -16.62 -0.01 -7.37
CA GLN A 60 -15.56 -0.15 -6.38
C GLN A 60 -16.01 -0.86 -5.10
N ARG A 61 -17.27 -1.32 -5.02
CA ARG A 61 -17.85 -1.97 -3.84
C ARG A 61 -16.98 -3.10 -3.28
N ARG A 62 -16.40 -3.94 -4.15
CA ARG A 62 -15.50 -5.04 -3.73
C ARG A 62 -14.22 -4.50 -3.08
N GLY A 63 -13.60 -3.48 -3.68
CA GLY A 63 -12.40 -2.84 -3.15
C GLY A 63 -12.68 -2.14 -1.82
N TYR A 64 -13.79 -1.40 -1.73
CA TYR A 64 -14.23 -0.75 -0.50
C TYR A 64 -14.42 -1.76 0.64
N ALA A 65 -15.20 -2.83 0.42
CA ALA A 65 -15.46 -3.82 1.45
C ALA A 65 -14.16 -4.49 1.96
N LEU A 66 -13.27 -4.87 1.04
CA LEU A 66 -11.99 -5.47 1.39
C LEU A 66 -11.13 -4.51 2.23
N TRP A 67 -11.05 -3.24 1.82
CA TRP A 67 -10.25 -2.26 2.53
C TRP A 67 -10.82 -1.93 3.91
N ILE A 68 -12.15 -1.81 4.07
CA ILE A 68 -12.74 -1.57 5.40
C ILE A 68 -12.41 -2.70 6.37
N GLU A 69 -12.42 -3.96 5.93
CA GLU A 69 -12.00 -5.08 6.79
C GLU A 69 -10.49 -5.06 7.04
N THR A 70 -9.68 -4.74 6.02
CA THR A 70 -8.23 -4.64 6.16
C THR A 70 -7.83 -3.55 7.15
N LEU A 71 -8.47 -2.37 7.12
CA LEU A 71 -8.15 -1.23 7.97
C LEU A 71 -8.56 -1.41 9.45
N ARG A 72 -9.22 -2.52 9.81
CA ARG A 72 -9.49 -2.90 11.20
C ARG A 72 -8.33 -3.67 11.84
N LEU A 73 -7.36 -4.08 11.04
CA LEU A 73 -6.20 -4.83 11.51
C LEU A 73 -5.14 -3.89 12.09
N GLU A 74 -4.20 -4.47 12.83
CA GLU A 74 -3.03 -3.72 13.31
C GLU A 74 -2.17 -3.25 12.13
N PRO A 75 -1.44 -2.11 12.25
CA PRO A 75 -0.69 -1.51 11.15
C PRO A 75 0.27 -2.49 10.45
N GLU A 76 0.96 -3.32 11.22
CA GLU A 76 1.87 -4.34 10.70
C GLU A 76 1.15 -5.41 9.90
N GLN A 77 -0.08 -5.76 10.27
CA GLN A 77 -0.89 -6.74 9.54
C GLN A 77 -1.40 -6.15 8.23
N VAL A 78 -1.86 -4.89 8.24
CA VAL A 78 -2.21 -4.14 7.02
C VAL A 78 -1.03 -4.12 6.06
N VAL A 79 0.15 -3.79 6.58
CA VAL A 79 1.37 -3.73 5.77
C VAL A 79 1.74 -5.10 5.20
N ARG A 80 1.67 -6.18 6.00
CA ARG A 80 1.92 -7.54 5.51
C ARG A 80 1.01 -7.91 4.34
N LEU A 81 -0.28 -7.61 4.44
CA LEU A 81 -1.24 -7.86 3.36
C LEU A 81 -0.91 -7.01 2.11
N LEU A 82 -0.56 -5.74 2.31
CA LEU A 82 -0.24 -4.83 1.22
C LEU A 82 1.01 -5.26 0.42
N ILE A 83 2.02 -5.82 1.08
CA ILE A 83 3.29 -6.21 0.46
C ILE A 83 3.34 -7.69 0.06
N ALA A 84 2.30 -8.47 0.37
CA ALA A 84 2.22 -9.90 0.08
C ALA A 84 2.39 -10.19 -1.43
N ASP A 85 3.10 -11.26 -1.74
CA ASP A 85 3.30 -11.76 -3.10
C ASP A 85 2.22 -12.80 -3.47
N ASP A 86 0.97 -12.39 -3.35
CA ASP A 86 -0.21 -13.18 -3.71
C ASP A 86 -1.26 -12.31 -4.41
N GLU A 87 -2.34 -12.96 -4.85
CA GLU A 87 -3.44 -12.29 -5.57
C GLU A 87 -4.14 -11.24 -4.71
N GLN A 88 -4.26 -11.47 -3.40
CA GLN A 88 -4.91 -10.53 -2.48
C GLN A 88 -4.05 -9.26 -2.32
N GLY A 89 -2.75 -9.40 -2.12
CA GLY A 89 -1.81 -8.29 -2.06
C GLY A 89 -1.77 -7.52 -3.38
N ALA A 90 -1.83 -8.22 -4.53
CA ALA A 90 -1.92 -7.56 -5.83
C ALA A 90 -3.20 -6.71 -5.94
N PHE A 91 -4.35 -7.28 -5.59
CA PHE A 91 -5.63 -6.58 -5.63
C PHE A 91 -5.68 -5.40 -4.64
N LEU A 92 -5.11 -5.54 -3.44
CA LEU A 92 -4.99 -4.43 -2.48
C LEU A 92 -4.17 -3.29 -3.08
N ARG A 93 -3.00 -3.58 -3.68
CA ARG A 93 -2.16 -2.55 -4.29
C ARG A 93 -2.85 -1.81 -5.44
N GLU A 94 -3.65 -2.51 -6.24
CA GLU A 94 -4.41 -1.91 -7.35
C GLU A 94 -5.57 -1.02 -6.88
N THR A 95 -6.15 -1.33 -5.72
CA THR A 95 -7.33 -0.64 -5.18
C THR A 95 -7.02 0.26 -3.98
N ALA A 96 -5.74 0.47 -3.68
CA ALA A 96 -5.32 1.14 -2.45
C ALA A 96 -5.88 2.56 -2.34
N PRO A 97 -6.44 2.94 -1.17
CA PRO A 97 -6.80 4.32 -0.93
C PRO A 97 -5.55 5.21 -0.84
N VAL A 98 -5.76 6.51 -0.96
CA VAL A 98 -4.68 7.47 -0.75
C VAL A 98 -4.42 7.61 0.75
N PHE A 99 -3.43 6.86 1.26
CA PHE A 99 -2.94 6.97 2.64
C PHE A 99 -2.10 8.24 2.85
N THR A 100 -1.24 8.53 1.89
CA THR A 100 -0.29 9.65 1.90
C THR A 100 0.07 10.03 0.47
N THR A 101 0.43 11.30 0.25
CA THR A 101 1.02 11.73 -1.02
C THR A 101 2.50 11.32 -1.08
N ILE A 102 2.89 10.68 -2.18
CA ILE A 102 4.30 10.49 -2.55
C ILE A 102 4.66 11.62 -3.52
N SER A 103 5.68 12.41 -3.20
CA SER A 103 6.10 13.52 -4.07
C SER A 103 6.55 12.99 -5.44
N PRO A 104 6.43 13.79 -6.52
CA PRO A 104 6.91 13.40 -7.84
C PRO A 104 8.38 13.01 -7.85
N ASP A 105 9.22 13.69 -7.07
CA ASP A 105 10.64 13.38 -6.93
C ASP A 105 10.88 12.03 -6.28
N MET A 106 10.18 11.74 -5.19
CA MET A 106 10.25 10.42 -4.55
C MET A 106 9.74 9.33 -5.49
N ALA A 107 8.66 9.59 -6.21
CA ALA A 107 8.14 8.65 -7.20
C ALA A 107 9.17 8.35 -8.29
N ARG A 108 9.88 9.38 -8.80
CA ARG A 108 10.99 9.21 -9.76
C ARG A 108 12.13 8.40 -9.16
N GLN A 109 12.55 8.68 -7.93
CA GLN A 109 13.62 7.95 -7.23
C GLN A 109 13.29 6.47 -7.02
N LEU A 110 12.04 6.15 -6.67
CA LEU A 110 11.58 4.77 -6.55
C LEU A 110 11.68 4.04 -7.90
N THR A 111 11.32 4.70 -8.99
CA THR A 111 11.42 4.11 -10.33
C THR A 111 12.84 4.00 -10.86
N SER A 112 13.76 4.89 -10.47
CA SER A 112 15.15 4.91 -10.96
C SER A 112 16.07 3.92 -10.24
N ARG A 113 15.75 3.51 -9.00
CA ARG A 113 16.45 2.44 -8.25
C ARG A 113 16.26 1.03 -8.83
N SER A 114 15.68 0.93 -10.03
CA SER A 114 15.28 -0.33 -10.69
C SER A 114 15.99 -0.59 -12.02
N ALA A 115 16.92 0.28 -12.40
CA ALA A 115 17.80 0.14 -13.55
C ALA A 115 19.13 -0.45 -13.12
#